data_AF-A0A812SL07-F1
#
_entry.id   AF-A0A812SL07-F1
#
_cell.length_a   1.000
_cell.length_b   1.000
_cell.length_c   1.000
_cell.angle_alpha   90.00
_cell.angle_beta   90.00
_cell.angle_gamma   90.00
#
_symmetry.space_group_name_H-M   'P 1'
#
loop_
_entity.id
_entity.type
_entity.pdbx_description
1 polymer ?
#
loop_
_entity_poly.entity_id
_entity_poly.type
_entity_poly.pdbx_seq_one_letter_code
_entity_poly.pdbx_strand_id
1 'polypeptide(L)'
;FDWAKKASAAAFVGASVAPAKKESSVSRKALDQSSRYADLSLDEATLIKRLSCRLAWLHVLVAYIMKPKAGYDYLATAAHFAAESSTGTNVNYGKIYDFYLPPAFLRLYDGPAVNVEDMWRILGKGTSNGGLVVGTIIKPKLGLQPKPFGEACYAFWQGGDFIKNDEPQGNQVFCQMNECIPEVVK
;
A
#
# COMPACT_ATOMS: atom_id res chain seq x y z
N PHE A 1 1.42 6.31 -17.75
CA PHE A 1 0.05 6.50 -18.27
C PHE A 1 0.03 7.74 -19.13
N ASP A 2 -0.01 7.57 -20.45
CA ASP A 2 -0.22 8.65 -21.42
C ASP A 2 -1.73 8.77 -21.64
N TRP A 3 -2.31 9.88 -21.21
CA TRP A 3 -3.76 10.06 -21.14
C TRP A 3 -4.41 10.29 -22.53
N ALA A 4 -3.61 10.45 -23.60
CA ALA A 4 -4.10 10.90 -24.90
C ALA A 4 -4.26 9.80 -25.98
N LYS A 5 -3.92 8.53 -25.72
CA LYS A 5 -4.09 7.46 -26.73
C LYS A 5 -5.24 6.50 -26.39
N LYS A 6 -6.35 6.66 -27.12
CA LYS A 6 -7.32 5.58 -27.36
C LYS A 6 -6.61 4.42 -28.07
N ALA A 7 -7.00 3.20 -27.70
CA ALA A 7 -6.61 1.89 -28.24
C ALA A 7 -5.40 1.23 -27.58
N SER A 8 -5.71 0.34 -26.63
CA SER A 8 -5.21 -1.05 -26.58
C SER A 8 -6.01 -1.78 -25.49
N ALA A 9 -7.28 -2.09 -25.78
CA ALA A 9 -8.02 -3.06 -24.99
C ALA A 9 -7.53 -4.45 -25.42
N ALA A 10 -6.67 -5.06 -24.62
CA ALA A 10 -6.27 -6.44 -24.79
C ALA A 10 -7.54 -7.32 -24.71
N ALA A 11 -7.76 -8.06 -25.79
CA ALA A 11 -8.77 -9.10 -25.85
C ALA A 11 -8.50 -10.14 -24.76
N PHE A 12 -9.50 -10.40 -23.92
CA PHE A 12 -9.55 -11.64 -23.15
C PHE A 12 -10.72 -12.46 -23.68
N VAL A 13 -10.37 -13.64 -24.20
CA VAL A 13 -11.26 -14.60 -24.82
C VAL A 13 -12.07 -15.33 -23.75
N GLY A 14 -13.40 -15.32 -23.95
CA GLY A 14 -14.39 -16.31 -23.53
C GLY A 14 -14.16 -17.10 -22.25
N ALA A 15 -14.84 -16.69 -21.19
CA ALA A 15 -15.51 -17.62 -20.28
C ALA A 15 -17.01 -17.28 -20.28
N SER A 16 -17.85 -18.29 -20.53
CA SER A 16 -19.31 -18.20 -20.54
C SER A 16 -19.82 -17.54 -19.26
N VAL A 17 -20.38 -16.34 -19.37
CA VAL A 17 -21.04 -15.65 -18.25
C VAL A 17 -22.48 -16.16 -18.21
N ALA A 18 -22.82 -16.92 -17.18
CA ALA A 18 -24.21 -17.27 -16.86
C ALA A 18 -25.10 -16.02 -16.86
N PRO A 19 -26.37 -16.10 -17.28
CA PRO A 19 -27.21 -14.91 -17.42
C PRO A 19 -27.30 -14.18 -16.08
N ALA A 20 -26.81 -12.93 -16.06
CA ALA A 20 -26.89 -12.08 -14.89
C ALA A 20 -28.37 -11.95 -14.49
N LYS A 21 -28.72 -12.42 -13.28
CA LYS A 21 -30.05 -12.23 -12.70
C LYS A 21 -30.38 -10.73 -12.73
N LYS A 22 -31.51 -10.35 -13.33
CA LYS A 22 -32.04 -8.98 -13.24
C LYS A 22 -32.34 -8.68 -11.77
N GLU A 23 -31.42 -8.00 -11.09
CA GLU A 23 -31.68 -7.46 -9.75
C GLU A 23 -32.87 -6.51 -9.82
N SER A 24 -33.85 -6.72 -8.94
CA SER A 24 -35.06 -5.90 -8.85
C SER A 24 -34.72 -4.48 -8.36
N SER A 25 -35.48 -3.48 -8.81
CA SER A 25 -35.35 -2.09 -8.32
C SER A 25 -35.50 -1.99 -6.78
N VAL A 26 -36.23 -2.92 -6.18
CA VAL A 26 -36.40 -3.08 -4.73
C VAL A 26 -35.09 -3.52 -4.05
N SER A 27 -34.34 -4.46 -4.65
CA SER A 27 -33.04 -4.89 -4.12
C SER A 27 -32.00 -3.76 -4.20
N ARG A 28 -32.05 -2.94 -5.25
CA ARG A 28 -31.17 -1.76 -5.39
C ARG A 28 -31.46 -0.67 -4.35
N LYS A 29 -32.74 -0.48 -3.98
CA LYS A 29 -33.14 0.43 -2.89
C LYS A 29 -32.76 -0.10 -1.50
N ALA A 30 -32.78 -1.42 -1.30
CA ALA A 30 -32.38 -2.03 -0.02
C ALA A 30 -30.87 -1.86 0.29
N LEU A 31 -30.05 -1.70 -0.75
CA LEU A 31 -28.60 -1.44 -0.65
C LEU A 31 -28.26 0.05 -0.60
N ASP A 32 -29.25 0.95 -0.63
CA ASP A 32 -29.02 2.38 -0.53
C ASP A 32 -28.76 2.78 0.93
N GLN A 33 -27.50 3.09 1.22
CA GLN A 33 -27.04 3.53 2.54
C GLN A 33 -26.78 5.04 2.59
N SER A 34 -27.23 5.80 1.59
CA SER A 34 -26.97 7.24 1.48
C SER A 34 -27.45 8.03 2.69
N SER A 35 -28.61 7.69 3.27
CA SER A 35 -29.13 8.35 4.47
C SER A 35 -28.26 8.20 5.72
N ARG A 36 -27.38 7.19 5.76
CA ARG A 36 -26.50 6.92 6.90
C ARG A 36 -25.08 7.46 6.71
N TYR A 37 -24.59 7.47 5.47
CA TYR A 37 -23.19 7.79 5.16
C TYR A 37 -22.99 9.04 4.30
N ALA A 38 -24.06 9.70 3.86
CA ALA A 38 -23.97 10.97 3.16
C ALA A 38 -24.65 12.10 3.97
N ASP A 39 -23.87 13.11 4.32
CA ASP A 39 -24.37 14.38 4.84
C ASP A 39 -24.05 15.48 3.82
N LEU A 40 -25.07 15.84 3.04
CA LEU A 40 -24.97 16.87 2.00
C LEU A 40 -25.10 18.29 2.55
N SER A 41 -25.33 18.46 3.86
CA SER A 41 -25.35 19.77 4.51
C SER A 41 -23.93 20.28 4.85
N LEU A 42 -22.93 19.40 4.77
CA LEU A 42 -21.55 19.74 5.05
C LEU A 42 -20.93 20.58 3.93
N ASP A 43 -20.34 21.70 4.31
CA ASP A 43 -19.62 22.62 3.43
C ASP A 43 -18.11 22.38 3.50
N GLU A 44 -17.47 22.27 2.33
CA GLU A 44 -16.04 21.98 2.20
C GLU A 44 -15.17 23.04 2.89
N ALA A 45 -15.48 24.32 2.70
CA ALA A 45 -14.72 25.42 3.29
C ALA A 45 -14.78 25.38 4.83
N THR A 46 -15.94 25.01 5.37
CA THR A 46 -16.15 24.80 6.81
C THR A 46 -15.36 23.61 7.34
N LEU A 47 -15.30 22.49 6.61
CA LEU A 47 -14.51 21.30 6.99
C LEU A 47 -13.00 21.61 6.98
N ILE A 48 -12.50 22.29 5.95
CA ILE A 48 -11.08 22.70 5.84
C ILE A 48 -10.70 23.67 6.96
N LYS A 49 -11.60 24.61 7.32
CA LYS A 49 -11.37 25.53 8.45
C LYS A 49 -11.30 24.80 9.79
N ARG A 50 -12.09 23.74 9.99
CA ARG A 50 -12.03 22.89 11.18
C ARG A 50 -10.73 22.09 11.25
N LEU A 51 -10.21 21.68 10.09
CA LEU A 51 -8.92 20.99 9.92
C LEU A 51 -7.69 21.89 10.15
N SER A 52 -7.85 23.20 10.27
CA SER A 52 -6.74 24.15 10.47
C SER A 52 -6.63 24.68 11.91
N CYS A 53 -7.59 24.35 12.78
CA CYS A 53 -7.54 24.69 14.20
C CYS A 53 -6.76 23.63 15.01
N ARG A 54 -6.10 24.01 16.11
CA ARG A 54 -5.16 23.20 16.93
C ARG A 54 -5.69 21.87 17.53
N LEU A 55 -6.91 21.46 17.18
CA LEU A 55 -7.60 20.21 17.55
C LEU A 55 -7.92 19.31 16.32
N ALA A 56 -7.35 19.61 15.16
CA ALA A 56 -7.80 19.20 13.82
C ALA A 56 -7.41 17.80 13.30
N TRP A 57 -7.00 16.86 14.14
CA TRP A 57 -6.57 15.54 13.63
C TRP A 57 -7.71 14.53 13.43
N LEU A 58 -8.96 14.99 13.32
CA LEU A 58 -10.14 14.12 13.40
C LEU A 58 -10.72 13.69 12.03
N HIS A 59 -10.30 14.32 10.93
CA HIS A 59 -10.90 14.06 9.61
C HIS A 59 -9.83 13.90 8.52
N VAL A 60 -10.07 12.96 7.61
CA VAL A 60 -9.30 12.82 6.37
C VAL A 60 -10.26 13.14 5.22
N LEU A 61 -9.96 14.17 4.43
CA LEU A 61 -10.72 14.48 3.23
C LEU A 61 -10.21 13.60 2.10
N VAL A 62 -11.10 12.77 1.54
CA VAL A 62 -10.81 11.97 0.35
C VAL A 62 -11.85 12.29 -0.71
N ALA A 63 -11.38 12.71 -1.89
CA ALA A 63 -12.24 13.01 -3.03
C ALA A 63 -12.11 11.91 -4.08
N TYR A 64 -13.25 11.45 -4.60
CA TYR A 64 -13.31 10.40 -5.61
C TYR A 64 -14.01 10.94 -6.86
N ILE A 65 -13.40 10.73 -8.03
CA ILE A 65 -14.08 10.86 -9.31
C ILE A 65 -14.60 9.47 -9.67
N MET A 66 -15.90 9.28 -9.57
CA MET A 66 -16.53 7.97 -9.77
C MET A 66 -17.43 7.99 -11.01
N LYS A 67 -17.53 6.85 -11.69
CA LYS A 67 -18.53 6.63 -12.74
C LYS A 67 -19.30 5.37 -12.40
N PRO A 68 -20.52 5.50 -11.83
CA PRO A 68 -21.35 4.34 -11.55
C PRO A 68 -21.63 3.52 -12.82
N LYS A 69 -21.78 2.21 -12.66
CA LYS A 69 -22.27 1.34 -13.74
C LYS A 69 -23.67 1.82 -14.19
N ALA A 70 -23.97 1.70 -15.48
CA ALA A 70 -25.28 2.13 -16.00
C ALA A 70 -26.43 1.48 -15.22
N GLY A 71 -27.41 2.30 -14.81
CA GLY A 71 -28.57 1.86 -14.02
C GLY A 71 -28.39 1.92 -12.48
N TYR A 72 -27.27 2.44 -11.98
CA TYR A 72 -27.02 2.69 -10.55
C TYR A 72 -27.00 4.20 -10.26
N ASP A 73 -27.59 4.60 -9.13
CA ASP A 73 -27.60 5.99 -8.65
C ASP A 73 -26.23 6.42 -8.12
N TYR A 74 -25.83 7.67 -8.38
CA TYR A 74 -24.51 8.17 -8.01
C TYR A 74 -24.35 8.29 -6.49
N LEU A 75 -25.31 8.91 -5.79
CA LEU A 75 -25.20 9.17 -4.36
C LEU A 75 -25.24 7.87 -3.57
N ALA A 76 -26.16 6.97 -3.92
CA ALA A 76 -26.22 5.63 -3.33
C ALA A 76 -24.92 4.85 -3.57
N THR A 77 -24.36 4.90 -4.78
CA THR A 77 -23.08 4.25 -5.11
C THR A 77 -21.92 4.86 -4.33
N ALA A 78 -21.88 6.18 -4.21
CA ALA A 78 -20.84 6.92 -3.49
C ALA A 78 -20.87 6.63 -1.98
N ALA A 79 -22.05 6.68 -1.37
CA ALA A 79 -22.25 6.39 0.04
C ALA A 79 -21.91 4.93 0.37
N HIS A 80 -22.30 4.01 -0.50
CA HIS A 80 -21.94 2.60 -0.38
C HIS A 80 -20.42 2.42 -0.48
N PHE A 81 -19.76 3.01 -1.47
CA PHE A 81 -18.30 2.97 -1.60
C PHE A 81 -17.58 3.57 -0.37
N ALA A 82 -18.04 4.72 0.13
CA ALA A 82 -17.46 5.39 1.30
C ALA A 82 -17.61 4.55 2.58
N ALA A 83 -18.83 4.06 2.85
CA ALA A 83 -19.10 3.16 3.97
C ALA A 83 -18.14 1.97 3.94
N GLU A 84 -18.00 1.34 2.79
CA GLU A 84 -17.23 0.11 2.61
C GLU A 84 -15.72 0.34 2.71
N SER A 85 -15.22 1.46 2.21
CA SER A 85 -13.82 1.86 2.39
C SER A 85 -13.44 2.02 3.88
N SER A 86 -14.43 2.25 4.75
CA SER A 86 -14.25 2.47 6.18
C SER A 86 -14.64 1.27 7.06
N THR A 87 -15.60 0.43 6.65
CA THR A 87 -16.17 -0.65 7.49
C THR A 87 -16.18 -2.05 6.84
N GLY A 88 -15.97 -2.18 5.52
CA GLY A 88 -15.80 -3.46 4.82
C GLY A 88 -16.96 -4.48 4.92
N THR A 89 -18.21 -4.07 4.71
CA THR A 89 -19.41 -4.83 5.08
C THR A 89 -20.24 -5.46 3.94
N ASN A 90 -20.22 -4.99 2.70
CA ASN A 90 -21.20 -5.35 1.64
C ASN A 90 -20.66 -5.34 0.18
N VAL A 91 -19.34 -5.28 -0.05
CA VAL A 91 -18.75 -5.47 -1.39
C VAL A 91 -18.21 -6.88 -1.55
N ASN A 92 -18.71 -7.64 -2.54
CA ASN A 92 -18.21 -9.00 -2.84
C ASN A 92 -16.72 -9.01 -3.23
N TYR A 93 -16.24 -7.95 -3.91
CA TYR A 93 -14.84 -7.78 -4.29
C TYR A 93 -14.49 -6.31 -4.57
N GLY A 94 -13.44 -5.80 -3.93
CA GLY A 94 -12.87 -4.47 -4.19
C GLY A 94 -11.35 -4.54 -4.24
N LYS A 95 -10.73 -3.88 -5.21
CA LYS A 95 -9.27 -3.79 -5.34
C LYS A 95 -8.87 -2.40 -5.83
N ILE A 96 -7.99 -1.73 -5.08
CA ILE A 96 -7.35 -0.49 -5.52
C ILE A 96 -6.24 -0.87 -6.50
N TYR A 97 -6.26 -0.26 -7.68
CA TYR A 97 -5.22 -0.46 -8.70
C TYR A 97 -4.16 0.63 -8.68
N ASP A 98 -4.59 1.87 -8.47
CA ASP A 98 -3.72 3.04 -8.49
C ASP A 98 -4.39 4.20 -7.74
N PHE A 99 -3.62 5.20 -7.37
CA PHE A 99 -4.11 6.46 -6.83
C PHE A 99 -3.18 7.60 -7.23
N TYR A 100 -3.76 8.79 -7.42
CA TYR A 100 -2.99 10.00 -7.68
C TYR A 100 -2.88 10.82 -6.41
N LEU A 101 -1.66 11.11 -5.97
CA LEU A 101 -1.38 12.01 -4.87
C LEU A 101 -0.95 13.38 -5.42
N PRO A 102 -1.75 14.46 -5.27
CA PRO A 102 -1.38 15.77 -5.77
C PRO A 102 -0.04 16.26 -5.17
N PRO A 103 0.80 16.99 -5.93
CA PRO A 103 2.10 17.46 -5.45
C PRO A 103 2.04 18.26 -4.13
N ALA A 104 0.96 19.00 -3.89
CA ALA A 104 0.76 19.74 -2.64
C ALA A 104 0.63 18.82 -1.42
N PHE A 105 0.06 17.63 -1.59
CA PHE A 105 -0.07 16.62 -0.54
C PHE A 105 1.22 15.82 -0.39
N LEU A 106 1.86 15.45 -1.49
CA LEU A 106 3.13 14.72 -1.46
C LEU A 106 4.22 15.48 -0.69
N ARG A 107 4.26 16.81 -0.82
CA ARG A 107 5.20 17.69 -0.10
C ARG A 107 4.98 17.80 1.41
N LEU A 108 3.89 17.23 1.94
CA LEU A 108 3.66 17.15 3.39
C LEU A 108 4.43 15.99 4.04
N TYR A 109 5.05 15.11 3.23
CA TYR A 109 5.82 13.97 3.69
C TYR A 109 7.30 14.18 3.38
N ASP A 110 8.17 13.76 4.30
CA ASP A 110 9.63 13.86 4.14
C ASP A 110 10.18 12.99 3.00
N GLY A 111 9.44 11.94 2.63
CA GLY A 111 9.88 10.96 1.65
C GLY A 111 10.96 10.01 2.19
N PRO A 112 11.62 9.23 1.32
CA PRO A 112 12.73 8.37 1.71
C PRO A 112 13.91 9.18 2.24
N ALA A 113 14.42 8.84 3.42
CA ALA A 113 15.58 9.51 4.03
C ALA A 113 16.89 9.31 3.25
N VAL A 114 16.98 8.22 2.49
CA VAL A 114 18.10 7.87 1.60
C VAL A 114 17.53 7.28 0.31
N ASN A 115 18.30 7.36 -0.78
CA ASN A 115 17.88 6.83 -2.07
C ASN A 115 18.84 5.74 -2.61
N VAL A 116 18.58 5.28 -3.83
CA VAL A 116 19.39 4.24 -4.48
C VAL A 116 20.83 4.67 -4.75
N GLU A 117 21.07 5.97 -4.98
CA GLU A 117 22.41 6.53 -5.20
C GLU A 117 23.21 6.52 -3.90
N ASP A 118 22.58 6.78 -2.76
CA ASP A 118 23.20 6.63 -1.44
C ASP A 118 23.65 5.19 -1.20
N MET A 119 22.79 4.23 -1.51
CA MET A 119 23.13 2.81 -1.39
C MET A 119 24.32 2.44 -2.27
N TRP A 120 24.33 2.84 -3.54
CA TRP A 120 25.47 2.56 -4.43
C TRP A 120 26.76 3.24 -3.96
N ARG A 121 26.67 4.47 -3.45
CA ARG A 121 27.81 5.18 -2.88
C ARG A 121 28.39 4.45 -1.68
N ILE A 122 27.55 3.97 -0.76
CA ILE A 122 27.98 3.19 0.42
C ILE A 122 28.66 1.88 -0.01
N LEU A 123 28.16 1.24 -1.06
CA LEU A 123 28.73 0.00 -1.61
C LEU A 123 29.94 0.24 -2.55
N GLY A 124 30.40 1.48 -2.71
CA GLY A 124 31.53 1.82 -3.58
C GLY A 124 31.25 1.67 -5.09
N LYS A 125 29.98 1.63 -5.51
CA LYS A 125 29.54 1.38 -6.90
C LYS A 125 29.31 2.67 -7.73
N GLY A 126 29.63 3.84 -7.17
CA GLY A 126 29.43 5.16 -7.81
C GLY A 126 28.00 5.71 -7.62
N THR A 127 27.67 6.81 -8.31
CA THR A 127 26.36 7.49 -8.20
C THR A 127 25.48 7.39 -9.45
N SER A 128 25.95 6.70 -10.49
CA SER A 128 25.22 6.51 -11.73
C SER A 128 25.37 5.07 -12.20
N ASN A 129 24.24 4.38 -12.41
CA ASN A 129 24.21 2.99 -12.88
C ASN A 129 25.07 2.05 -12.03
N GLY A 130 24.93 2.08 -10.69
CA GLY A 130 25.73 1.28 -9.76
C GLY A 130 25.52 -0.25 -9.85
N GLY A 131 24.81 -0.73 -10.87
CA GLY A 131 24.67 -2.15 -11.18
C GLY A 131 23.79 -2.93 -10.20
N LEU A 132 23.88 -4.25 -10.31
CA LEU A 132 23.15 -5.17 -9.45
C LEU A 132 23.70 -5.10 -8.02
N VAL A 133 22.77 -5.06 -7.07
CA VAL A 133 23.04 -5.25 -5.64
C VAL A 133 22.49 -6.61 -5.24
N VAL A 134 23.37 -7.48 -4.76
CA VAL A 134 23.05 -8.87 -4.40
C VAL A 134 22.92 -8.96 -2.88
N GLY A 135 21.74 -9.31 -2.40
CA GLY A 135 21.51 -9.52 -0.97
C GLY A 135 20.87 -10.85 -0.66
N THR A 136 20.97 -11.27 0.61
CA THR A 136 20.33 -12.51 1.09
C THR A 136 19.60 -12.34 2.40
N ILE A 137 18.65 -13.24 2.63
CA ILE A 137 18.01 -13.48 3.92
C ILE A 137 18.67 -14.71 4.52
N ILE A 138 19.23 -14.60 5.74
CA ILE A 138 19.84 -15.75 6.41
C ILE A 138 18.79 -16.81 6.72
N LYS A 139 19.15 -18.07 6.46
CA LYS A 139 18.32 -19.26 6.69
C LYS A 139 19.02 -20.26 7.60
N PRO A 140 18.29 -21.11 8.35
CA PRO A 140 16.82 -21.24 8.42
C PRO A 140 16.13 -19.99 8.97
N LYS A 141 14.81 -19.88 8.70
CA LYS A 141 13.99 -18.71 9.05
C LYS A 141 14.11 -18.30 10.53
N LEU A 142 14.18 -19.29 11.42
CA LEU A 142 14.35 -19.15 12.86
C LEU A 142 15.23 -20.30 13.37
N GLY A 143 15.81 -20.13 14.56
CA GLY A 143 16.50 -21.19 15.30
C GLY A 143 18.02 -21.18 15.21
N LEU A 144 18.62 -20.32 14.38
CA LEU A 144 20.07 -20.09 14.43
C LEU A 144 20.43 -19.33 15.70
N GLN A 145 21.40 -19.87 16.45
CA GLN A 145 22.03 -19.18 17.56
C GLN A 145 23.00 -18.09 17.04
N PRO A 146 23.42 -17.13 17.90
CA PRO A 146 24.23 -15.98 17.49
C PRO A 146 25.45 -16.33 16.63
N LYS A 147 26.27 -17.29 17.06
CA LYS A 147 27.51 -17.64 16.37
C LYS A 147 27.26 -18.28 14.98
N PRO A 148 26.44 -19.34 14.84
CA PRO A 148 26.06 -19.85 13.52
C PRO A 148 25.41 -18.81 12.61
N PHE A 149 24.67 -17.84 13.18
CA PHE A 149 24.09 -16.74 12.42
C PHE A 149 25.17 -15.81 11.84
N GLY A 150 26.15 -15.40 12.66
CA GLY A 150 27.29 -14.60 12.23
C GLY A 150 28.15 -15.32 11.17
N GLU A 151 28.42 -16.61 11.36
CA GLU A 151 29.16 -17.43 10.38
C GLU A 151 28.45 -17.50 9.03
N ALA A 152 27.12 -17.68 9.02
CA ALA A 152 26.32 -17.65 7.81
C ALA A 152 26.33 -16.26 7.13
N CYS A 153 26.33 -15.20 7.94
CA CYS A 153 26.45 -13.84 7.42
C CYS A 153 27.80 -13.63 6.72
N TYR A 154 28.89 -13.96 7.41
CA TYR A 154 30.23 -13.84 6.89
C TYR A 154 30.41 -14.62 5.58
N ALA A 155 29.91 -15.86 5.53
CA ALA A 155 30.00 -16.71 4.35
C ALA A 155 29.35 -16.07 3.12
N PHE A 156 28.19 -15.43 3.27
CA PHE A 156 27.55 -14.71 2.16
C PHE A 156 28.29 -13.41 1.82
N TRP A 157 28.75 -12.67 2.82
CA TRP A 157 29.44 -11.38 2.61
C TRP A 157 30.69 -11.51 1.76
N GLN A 158 31.33 -12.69 1.70
CA GLN A 158 32.47 -12.94 0.82
C GLN A 158 32.18 -12.72 -0.68
N GLY A 159 30.91 -12.69 -1.10
CA GLY A 159 30.53 -12.43 -2.50
C GLY A 159 29.23 -11.65 -2.71
N GLY A 160 28.56 -11.22 -1.63
CA GLY A 160 27.32 -10.45 -1.66
C GLY A 160 27.48 -9.03 -1.11
N ASP A 161 26.47 -8.19 -1.31
CA ASP A 161 26.50 -6.77 -0.94
C ASP A 161 25.80 -6.47 0.39
N PHE A 162 24.66 -7.10 0.69
CA PHE A 162 23.95 -6.87 1.96
C PHE A 162 23.21 -8.10 2.47
N ILE A 163 23.01 -8.13 3.80
CA ILE A 163 22.36 -9.22 4.50
C ILE A 163 21.20 -8.65 5.29
N LYS A 164 20.10 -9.40 5.36
CA LYS A 164 18.97 -9.07 6.24
C LYS A 164 18.57 -10.27 7.08
N ASN A 165 18.05 -9.98 8.27
CA ASN A 165 17.29 -10.94 9.05
C ASN A 165 16.02 -11.36 8.29
N ASP A 166 15.52 -12.55 8.59
CA ASP A 166 14.15 -12.90 8.20
C ASP A 166 13.14 -12.07 9.02
N GLU A 167 11.92 -11.86 8.50
CA GLU A 167 10.91 -10.99 9.12
C GLU A 167 10.56 -11.38 10.57
N PRO A 168 10.42 -12.66 10.94
CA PRO A 168 10.14 -13.03 12.32
C PRO A 168 11.40 -13.10 13.18
N GLN A 169 12.62 -12.95 12.62
CA GLN A 169 13.87 -13.02 13.37
C GLN A 169 14.16 -11.65 14.00
N GLY A 170 13.60 -11.47 15.20
CA GLY A 170 13.75 -10.32 16.08
C GLY A 170 14.69 -10.63 17.24
N ASN A 171 14.24 -10.39 18.47
CA ASN A 171 15.02 -10.62 19.70
C ASN A 171 14.62 -11.93 20.42
N GLN A 172 14.65 -13.06 19.72
CA GLN A 172 14.22 -14.35 20.27
C GLN A 172 15.18 -14.91 21.32
N VAL A 173 14.65 -15.71 22.24
CA VAL A 173 15.42 -16.35 23.34
C VAL A 173 16.63 -17.18 22.88
N PHE A 174 16.59 -17.72 21.67
CA PHE A 174 17.70 -18.53 21.11
C PHE A 174 18.74 -17.69 20.36
N CYS A 175 18.47 -16.41 20.11
CA CYS A 175 19.35 -15.51 19.34
C CYS A 175 19.06 -14.06 19.73
N GLN A 176 19.49 -13.69 20.94
CA GLN A 176 19.31 -12.34 21.44
C GLN A 176 20.16 -11.36 20.62
N MET A 177 19.61 -10.19 20.29
CA MET A 177 20.27 -9.21 19.43
C MET A 177 21.58 -8.68 20.04
N ASN A 178 21.65 -8.53 21.36
CA ASN A 178 22.86 -8.11 22.06
C ASN A 178 24.02 -9.11 21.94
N GLU A 179 23.73 -10.37 21.62
CA GLU A 179 24.72 -11.42 21.36
C GLU A 179 24.94 -11.62 19.85
N CYS A 180 23.87 -11.59 19.06
CA CYS A 180 23.91 -11.84 17.62
C CYS A 180 24.56 -10.69 16.83
N ILE A 181 24.24 -9.43 17.14
CA ILE A 181 24.82 -8.28 16.43
C ILE A 181 26.35 -8.30 16.50
N PRO A 182 26.98 -8.50 17.67
CA PRO A 182 28.43 -8.70 17.76
C PRO A 182 28.96 -9.81 16.84
N GLU A 183 28.27 -10.94 16.67
CA GLU A 183 28.70 -12.01 15.77
C GLU A 183 28.62 -11.62 14.28
N VAL A 184 27.72 -10.70 13.91
CA VAL A 184 27.55 -10.25 12.52
C VAL A 184 28.57 -9.17 12.13
N VAL A 185 28.99 -8.33 13.07
CA VAL A 185 29.90 -7.18 12.83
C VAL A 185 31.36 -7.47 13.14
N LYS A 186 31.70 -8.71 13.49
CA LYS A 186 33.07 -9.19 13.70
C LYS A 186 33.86 -9.23 12.40
#